data_AF-X1T9J7-F1
#
_entry.id   AF-X1T9J7-F1
#
_cell.length_a   1.000
_cell.length_b   1.000
_cell.length_c   1.000
_cell.angle_alpha   90.00
_cell.angle_beta   90.00
_cell.angle_gamma   90.00
#
_symmetry.space_group_name_H-M   'P 1'
#
loop_
_entity.id
_entity.type
_entity.pdbx_description
1 polymer ?
#
loop_
_entity_poly.entity_id
_entity_poly.type
_entity_poly.pdbx_seq_one_letter_code
_entity_poly.pdbx_strand_id
1 'polypeptide(L)'
;MVSAKRGPNRVKDSSEVILLSRKEIEGLLTPADALDICDKTFKWINSGEVVQILGKTLNTHTDDPKMPDWLLPYPAYIRPLGVAGVKWTSNVEQMVPISK
;
A
#
# COMPACT_ATOMS: atom_id res chain seq x y z
N MET A 1 -5.55 -40.06 -32.12
CA MET A 1 -5.66 -40.50 -30.71
C MET A 1 -4.39 -40.04 -30.01
N VAL A 2 -4.36 -39.33 -28.89
CA VAL A 2 -5.34 -39.10 -27.82
C VAL A 2 -5.42 -37.60 -27.51
N SER A 3 -6.65 -37.10 -27.44
CA SER A 3 -7.04 -35.77 -26.99
C SER A 3 -6.95 -35.71 -25.47
N ALA A 4 -6.17 -34.77 -24.92
CA ALA A 4 -6.29 -34.39 -23.52
C ALA A 4 -7.11 -33.09 -23.46
N LYS A 5 -8.43 -33.25 -23.25
CA LYS A 5 -9.33 -32.13 -22.92
C LYS A 5 -8.87 -31.53 -21.58
N ARG A 6 -8.31 -30.32 -21.61
CA ARG A 6 -8.04 -29.52 -20.41
C ARG A 6 -9.31 -28.73 -20.06
N GLY A 7 -9.82 -28.93 -18.85
CA GLY A 7 -11.07 -28.36 -18.35
C GLY A 7 -11.06 -26.83 -18.23
N PRO A 8 -12.23 -26.21 -18.00
CA PRO A 8 -12.41 -24.76 -17.95
C PRO A 8 -12.01 -24.24 -16.57
N ASN A 9 -10.72 -24.03 -16.35
CA ASN A 9 -10.22 -23.13 -15.31
C ASN A 9 -8.82 -22.68 -15.71
N ARG A 10 -8.77 -21.82 -16.74
CA ARG A 10 -7.60 -20.97 -16.96
C ARG A 10 -7.55 -20.00 -15.79
N VAL A 11 -6.60 -20.21 -14.88
CA VAL A 11 -6.04 -19.12 -14.08
C VAL A 11 -5.59 -18.08 -15.10
N LYS A 12 -6.27 -16.93 -15.12
CA LYS A 12 -5.95 -15.81 -16.00
C LYS A 12 -4.55 -15.33 -15.62
N ASP A 13 -3.65 -15.28 -16.59
CA ASP A 13 -2.25 -14.89 -16.42
C ASP A 13 -2.12 -13.64 -15.53
N SER A 14 -1.53 -13.79 -14.34
CA SER A 14 -1.42 -12.75 -13.32
C SER A 14 -0.02 -12.12 -13.29
N SER A 15 0.45 -11.61 -14.43
CA SER A 15 1.84 -11.17 -14.57
C SER A 15 2.04 -9.66 -14.73
N GLU A 16 1.00 -8.85 -14.60
CA GLU A 16 1.11 -7.40 -14.83
C GLU A 16 1.12 -6.61 -13.52
N VAL A 17 2.15 -5.77 -13.35
CA VAL A 17 2.24 -4.80 -12.26
C VAL A 17 1.64 -3.48 -12.76
N ILE A 18 0.58 -3.01 -12.10
CA ILE A 18 -0.01 -1.71 -12.40
C ILE A 18 0.75 -0.65 -11.59
N LEU A 19 1.30 0.34 -12.30
CA LEU A 19 1.92 1.52 -11.68
C LEU A 19 0.95 2.69 -11.80
N LEU A 20 0.62 3.32 -10.67
CA LEU A 20 -0.25 4.49 -10.61
C LEU A 20 0.53 5.69 -10.08
N SER A 21 0.53 6.76 -10.86
CA SER A 21 1.03 8.06 -10.44
C SER A 21 0.04 8.76 -9.53
N ARG A 22 0.52 9.78 -8.80
CA ARG A 22 -0.33 10.65 -7.98
C ARG A 22 -1.51 11.24 -8.76
N LYS A 23 -1.24 11.72 -9.99
CA LYS A 23 -2.27 12.36 -10.85
C LYS A 23 -3.38 11.38 -11.23
N GLU A 24 -3.04 10.11 -11.48
CA GLU A 24 -4.02 9.08 -11.77
C GLU A 24 -4.87 8.77 -10.53
N ILE A 25 -4.26 8.66 -9.35
CA ILE A 25 -4.97 8.43 -8.09
C ILE A 25 -5.94 9.58 -7.78
N GLU A 26 -5.52 10.83 -7.98
CA GLU A 26 -6.35 12.03 -7.78
C GLU A 26 -7.59 12.05 -8.67
N GLY A 27 -7.54 11.40 -9.85
CA GLY A 27 -8.69 11.24 -10.74
C GLY A 27 -9.58 10.03 -10.44
N LEU A 28 -9.14 9.12 -9.57
CA LEU A 28 -9.81 7.85 -9.27
C LEU A 28 -10.54 7.82 -7.93
N LEU A 29 -10.11 8.64 -6.97
CA LEU A 29 -10.65 8.64 -5.61
C LEU A 29 -11.20 10.02 -5.24
N THR A 30 -12.38 10.02 -4.63
CA THR A 30 -12.95 11.21 -3.99
C THR A 30 -12.68 11.19 -2.48
N PRO A 31 -12.78 12.34 -1.79
CA PRO A 31 -12.76 12.37 -0.33
C PRO A 31 -13.83 11.49 0.33
N ALA A 32 -14.99 11.34 -0.31
CA ALA A 32 -16.07 10.49 0.19
C ALA A 32 -15.67 9.00 0.17
N ASP A 33 -15.01 8.55 -0.90
CA ASP A 33 -14.50 7.17 -1.01
C ASP A 33 -13.48 6.88 0.09
N ALA A 34 -12.59 7.84 0.37
CA ALA A 34 -11.60 7.72 1.43
C ALA A 34 -12.25 7.62 2.82
N LEU A 35 -13.29 8.41 3.09
CA LEU A 35 -14.00 8.36 4.37
C LEU A 35 -14.76 7.03 4.56
N ASP A 36 -15.47 6.58 3.54
CA ASP A 36 -16.23 5.33 3.56
C ASP A 36 -15.32 4.12 3.80
N ILE A 37 -14.19 4.03 3.09
CA ILE A 37 -13.27 2.90 3.28
C ILE A 37 -12.57 2.96 4.65
N CYS A 38 -12.28 4.15 5.18
CA CYS A 38 -11.73 4.29 6.53
C CYS A 38 -12.72 3.80 7.59
N ASP A 39 -13.98 4.23 7.54
CA ASP A 39 -15.01 3.82 8.49
C ASP A 39 -15.24 2.30 8.47
N LYS A 40 -15.33 1.71 7.27
CA LYS A 40 -15.41 0.24 7.10
C LYS A 40 -14.19 -0.46 7.69
N THR A 41 -12.99 0.08 7.44
CA THR A 41 -11.74 -0.53 7.93
C THR A 41 -11.67 -0.50 9.46
N PHE A 42 -12.11 0.58 10.12
CA PHE A 42 -12.17 0.60 11.59
C PHE A 42 -13.12 -0.46 12.15
N LYS A 43 -14.28 -0.68 11.51
CA LYS A 43 -15.20 -1.76 11.89
C LYS A 43 -14.55 -3.14 11.72
N TRP A 44 -13.81 -3.35 10.64
CA TRP A 44 -13.08 -4.59 10.38
C TRP A 44 -11.92 -4.84 11.35
N ILE A 45 -11.22 -3.79 11.77
CA ILE A 45 -10.21 -3.88 12.83
C ILE A 45 -10.88 -4.39 14.11
N ASN A 46 -11.99 -3.78 14.51
CA ASN A 46 -12.71 -4.16 15.73
C ASN A 46 -13.24 -5.61 15.67
N SER A 47 -13.58 -6.11 14.49
CA SER A 47 -14.04 -7.50 14.30
C SER A 47 -12.91 -8.51 14.06
N GLY A 48 -11.64 -8.12 14.14
CA GLY A 48 -10.50 -9.02 13.91
C GLY A 48 -10.29 -9.44 12.45
N GLU A 49 -10.88 -8.70 11.51
CA GLU A 49 -10.81 -8.96 10.06
C GLU A 49 -9.59 -8.33 9.37
N VAL A 50 -8.80 -7.56 10.13
CA VAL A 50 -7.55 -6.96 9.68
C VAL A 50 -6.38 -7.59 10.43
N VAL A 51 -5.43 -8.14 9.68
CA VAL A 51 -4.14 -8.58 10.22
C VAL A 51 -3.12 -7.50 9.90
N GLN A 52 -2.68 -6.77 10.92
CA GLN A 52 -1.69 -5.70 10.79
C GLN A 52 -0.51 -5.98 11.71
N ILE A 53 0.70 -5.87 11.18
CA ILE A 53 1.94 -6.03 11.94
C ILE A 53 2.65 -4.68 11.91
N LEU A 54 3.01 -4.15 13.07
CA LEU A 54 3.84 -2.95 13.10
C LEU A 54 5.24 -3.30 12.59
N GLY A 55 5.63 -2.68 11.48
CA GLY A 55 6.97 -2.84 10.93
C GLY A 55 8.03 -2.25 11.86
N LYS A 56 9.27 -2.76 11.76
CA LYS A 56 10.41 -2.11 12.39
C LYS A 56 10.78 -0.86 11.60
N THR A 57 11.01 0.25 12.31
CA THR A 57 11.65 1.43 11.72
C THR A 57 13.06 1.08 11.27
N LEU A 58 13.38 1.40 10.02
CA LEU A 58 14.71 1.31 9.46
C LEU A 58 15.33 2.71 9.52
N ASN A 59 16.26 2.92 10.43
CA ASN A 59 17.07 4.15 10.43
C ASN A 59 18.11 4.00 9.32
N THR A 60 18.14 4.96 8.39
CA THR A 60 19.01 4.89 7.21
C THR A 60 20.42 5.39 7.52
N HIS A 61 20.58 6.18 8.59
CA HIS A 61 21.86 6.77 9.04
C HIS A 61 22.65 7.40 7.89
N THR A 62 21.95 8.18 7.07
CA THR A 62 22.50 8.87 5.90
C THR A 62 23.03 10.25 6.29
N ASP A 63 24.23 10.59 5.83
CA ASP A 63 24.77 11.96 5.95
C ASP A 63 24.20 12.90 4.86
N ASP A 64 23.45 12.37 3.88
CA ASP A 64 22.78 13.15 2.85
C ASP A 64 21.44 13.73 3.37
N PRO A 65 21.30 15.07 3.50
CA PRO A 65 20.08 15.70 3.98
C PRO A 65 18.88 15.55 3.02
N LYS A 66 19.10 15.04 1.80
CA LYS A 66 18.02 14.75 0.84
C LYS A 66 17.49 13.32 0.98
N MET A 67 18.17 12.49 1.75
CA MET A 67 17.75 11.12 2.00
C MET A 67 16.92 11.07 3.28
N PRO A 68 15.96 10.14 3.36
CA PRO A 68 15.12 10.03 4.53
C PRO A 68 15.89 9.48 5.73
N ASP A 69 15.75 10.07 6.92
CA ASP A 69 16.42 9.61 8.15
C ASP A 69 15.91 8.23 8.60
N TRP A 70 14.64 7.97 8.32
CA TRP A 70 14.01 6.70 8.63
C TRP A 70 12.99 6.27 7.57
N LEU A 71 12.79 4.97 7.48
CA LEU A 71 11.77 4.30 6.67
C LEU A 71 10.95 3.38 7.57
N LEU A 72 9.62 3.47 7.50
CA LEU A 72 8.71 2.67 8.32
C LEU A 72 7.67 1.96 7.43
N PRO A 73 7.68 0.61 7.42
CA PRO A 73 6.64 -0.16 6.73
C PRO A 73 5.39 -0.34 7.58
N TYR A 74 4.23 -0.29 6.92
CA TYR A 74 2.91 -0.60 7.46
C TYR A 74 2.28 -1.74 6.64
N PRO A 75 2.69 -3.00 6.87
CA PRO A 75 2.07 -4.15 6.22
C PRO A 75 0.70 -4.48 6.85
N ALA A 76 -0.28 -4.78 6.01
CA ALA A 76 -1.59 -5.24 6.45
C ALA A 76 -2.22 -6.21 5.44
N TYR A 77 -3.05 -7.11 5.95
CA TYR A 77 -3.98 -7.92 5.19
C TYR A 77 -5.41 -7.65 5.65
N ILE A 78 -6.28 -7.25 4.72
CA ILE A 78 -7.67 -6.90 4.97
C ILE A 78 -8.55 -8.01 4.38
N ARG A 79 -9.04 -8.92 5.23
CA ARG A 79 -9.77 -10.12 4.82
C ARG A 79 -11.01 -9.83 3.97
N PRO A 80 -11.87 -8.85 4.30
CA PRO A 80 -13.10 -8.60 3.53
C PRO A 80 -12.84 -8.11 2.11
N LEU A 81 -11.67 -7.51 1.85
CA LEU A 81 -11.25 -7.07 0.52
C LEU A 81 -10.43 -8.14 -0.22
N GLY A 82 -9.91 -9.15 0.49
CA GLY A 82 -8.94 -10.10 -0.06
C GLY A 82 -7.62 -9.44 -0.49
N VAL A 83 -7.25 -8.31 0.13
CA VAL A 83 -6.09 -7.50 -0.26
C VAL A 83 -5.01 -7.52 0.81
N ALA A 84 -3.77 -7.78 0.39
CA ALA A 84 -2.56 -7.56 1.18
C ALA A 84 -1.76 -6.40 0.58
N GLY A 85 -1.18 -5.56 1.43
CA GLY A 85 -0.37 -4.44 0.97
C GLY A 85 0.60 -3.95 2.03
N VAL A 86 1.57 -3.14 1.59
CA VAL A 86 2.50 -2.44 2.47
C VAL A 86 2.56 -0.98 2.05
N LYS A 87 2.30 -0.08 3.00
CA LYS A 87 2.63 1.34 2.83
C LYS A 87 4.00 1.58 3.42
N TRP A 88 4.88 2.21 2.66
CA TRP A 88 6.14 2.76 3.16
C TRP A 88 5.97 4.24 3.43
N THR A 89 6.45 4.70 4.58
CA THR A 89 6.54 6.14 4.87
C THR A 89 7.96 6.47 5.32
N SER A 90 8.37 7.69 5.01
CA SER A 90 9.62 8.27 5.45
C SER A 90 9.41 9.74 5.77
N ASN A 91 10.28 10.31 6.58
CA ASN A 91 10.50 11.75 6.61
C ASN A 91 11.74 12.09 5.78
N VAL A 92 11.76 13.27 5.17
CA VAL A 92 13.00 13.91 4.74
C VAL A 92 12.95 15.26 5.42
N GLU A 93 13.99 15.64 6.17
CA GLU A 93 14.05 16.97 6.76
C GLU A 93 14.19 17.98 5.62
N GLN A 94 13.08 18.62 5.25
CA GLN A 94 13.14 19.72 4.28
C GLN A 94 13.80 20.90 4.97
N MET A 95 15.07 21.14 4.65
CA MET A 95 15.75 22.39 4.94
C MET A 95 14.98 23.53 4.26
N VAL A 96 14.03 24.14 4.98
CA VAL A 96 13.35 25.35 4.53
C VAL A 96 14.40 26.46 4.50
N PRO A 97 14.67 27.10 3.35
CA PRO A 97 15.56 28.25 3.32
C PRO A 97 14.98 29.33 4.24
N ILE A 98 15.73 29.71 5.28
CA ILE A 98 15.39 30.91 6.05
C ILE A 98 15.56 32.08 5.08
N SER A 99 14.45 32.67 4.64
CA SER A 99 14.48 33.94 3.91
C SER A 99 15.13 34.98 4.81
N LYS A 100 16.28 35.52 4.39
CA LYS A 100 16.89 36.70 5.00
C LYS A 100 16.12 37.95 4.60
#